data_AF-A0A1Q4A3I8-F1
#
_entry.id   AF-A0A1Q4A3I8-F1
#
_cell.length_a   1.000
_cell.length_b   1.000
_cell.length_c   1.000
_cell.angle_alpha   90.00
_cell.angle_beta   90.00
_cell.angle_gamma   90.00
#
_symmetry.space_group_name_H-M   'P 1'
#
loop_
_entity.id
_entity.type
_entity.pdbx_description
1 polymer ?
#
loop_
_entity_poly.entity_id
_entity_poly.type
_entity_poly.pdbx_seq_one_letter_code
_entity_poly.pdbx_strand_id
1 'polypeptide(L)'
;MSEKKNLAHVVDPLGIRLVAVDPSGSGNVFGAQPLNLQFGEEFEITPELLDRNRDRLGRTWLELDEAGQTDAFGSVRFRRGPATPDVAARVRELRREALLERRRDLIAGSTAARRADAATGYLAQLDAELAALDAEGQNS
;
A
#
# COMPACT_ATOMS: atom_id res chain seq x y z
N MET A 1 11.89 26.31 -15.13
CA MET A 1 12.25 26.17 -13.72
C MET A 1 10.97 25.86 -12.96
N SER A 2 10.73 24.58 -12.63
CA SER A 2 9.60 24.21 -11.77
C SER A 2 9.95 24.61 -10.35
N GLU A 3 9.23 25.59 -9.80
CA GLU A 3 9.22 25.84 -8.36
C GLU A 3 8.79 24.54 -7.67
N LYS A 4 9.72 23.88 -6.99
CA LYS A 4 9.40 22.83 -6.03
C LYS A 4 8.60 23.50 -4.92
N LYS A 5 7.27 23.39 -4.98
CA LYS A 5 6.38 23.88 -3.94
C LYS A 5 6.65 23.05 -2.70
N ASN A 6 7.57 23.53 -1.88
CA ASN A 6 7.78 22.97 -0.55
C ASN A 6 6.45 23.09 0.19
N LEU A 7 5.98 21.99 0.73
CA LEU A 7 4.82 21.89 1.64
C LEU A 7 5.08 22.58 3.00
N ALA A 8 6.12 23.42 3.07
CA ALA A 8 6.66 24.12 4.23
C ALA A 8 5.71 25.16 4.86
N HIS A 9 4.50 25.32 4.34
CA HIS A 9 3.50 26.22 4.92
C HIS A 9 2.41 25.54 5.74
N VAL A 10 2.44 24.21 5.91
CA VAL A 10 1.50 23.52 6.81
C VAL A 10 2.24 22.44 7.59
N VAL A 11 3.11 22.87 8.50
CA VAL A 11 3.56 22.04 9.61
C VAL A 11 2.66 22.38 10.80
N ASP A 12 1.51 21.72 10.86
CA ASP A 12 0.82 21.51 12.14
C ASP A 12 1.26 20.11 12.61
N PRO A 13 2.02 19.98 13.71
CA PRO A 13 2.74 18.75 14.06
C PRO A 13 1.84 17.66 14.69
N LEU A 14 0.55 17.60 14.34
CA LEU A 14 -0.43 16.76 15.03
C LEU A 14 -1.26 15.94 14.02
N GLY A 15 -0.91 14.66 13.86
CA GLY A 15 -1.83 13.62 13.36
C GLY A 15 -2.17 13.63 11.87
N ILE A 16 -1.20 13.92 10.99
CA ILE A 16 -1.43 13.80 9.54
C ILE A 16 -1.53 12.33 9.18
N ARG A 17 -2.71 11.89 8.72
CA ARG A 17 -2.89 10.59 8.07
C ARG A 17 -2.43 10.62 6.64
N LEU A 18 -1.67 9.60 6.26
CA LEU A 18 -1.27 9.31 4.90
C LEU A 18 -1.77 7.93 4.49
N VAL A 19 -2.01 7.75 3.19
CA VAL A 19 -2.26 6.45 2.58
C VAL A 19 -1.19 6.16 1.53
N ALA A 20 -0.66 4.93 1.52
CA ALA A 20 0.25 4.45 0.49
C ALA A 20 -0.49 4.25 -0.84
N VAL A 21 0.00 4.88 -1.92
CA VAL A 21 -0.64 4.85 -3.25
C VAL A 21 0.30 4.40 -4.37
N ASP A 22 1.50 3.94 -4.05
CA ASP A 22 2.38 3.30 -5.03
C ASP A 22 2.22 1.78 -4.95
N PRO A 23 1.65 1.13 -6.00
CA PRO A 23 1.40 -0.30 -6.03
C PRO A 23 2.67 -1.14 -6.24
N SER A 24 3.83 -0.52 -6.53
CA SER A 24 5.09 -1.24 -6.74
C SER A 24 5.67 -1.90 -5.48
N GLY A 25 5.03 -1.68 -4.32
CA GLY A 25 5.29 -2.40 -3.09
C GLY A 25 6.46 -1.83 -2.29
N SER A 26 6.22 -1.62 -0.99
CA SER A 26 7.19 -1.22 0.03
C SER A 26 8.23 -0.21 -0.46
N GLY A 27 7.85 1.06 -0.42
CA GLY A 27 8.84 2.12 -0.59
C GLY A 27 9.80 2.07 0.59
N ASN A 28 11.05 1.67 0.37
CA ASN A 28 12.13 2.00 1.29
C ASN A 28 12.36 3.51 1.14
N VAL A 29 11.62 4.29 1.92
CA VAL A 29 11.60 5.75 1.79
C VAL A 29 12.61 6.31 2.79
N PHE A 30 13.78 6.64 2.24
CA PHE A 30 15.05 6.83 2.94
C PHE A 30 14.99 7.45 4.35
N GLY A 31 15.68 6.76 5.26
CA GLY A 31 15.90 7.00 6.70
C GLY A 31 16.61 5.76 7.29
N ALA A 32 17.00 5.79 8.57
CA ALA A 32 17.80 4.71 9.20
C ALA A 32 17.10 3.33 9.26
N GLN A 33 15.78 3.25 9.01
CA GLN A 33 15.03 2.01 8.86
C GLN A 33 13.96 2.15 7.76
N PRO A 34 13.78 1.15 6.88
CA PRO A 34 12.69 1.13 5.91
C PRO A 34 11.33 1.14 6.60
N LEU A 35 10.42 2.02 6.17
CA LEU A 35 9.00 1.89 6.48
C LEU A 35 8.34 1.08 5.36
N ASN A 36 8.10 -0.20 5.60
CA ASN A 36 7.46 -1.08 4.63
C ASN A 36 5.94 -1.00 4.77
N LEU A 37 5.31 -0.17 3.93
CA LEU A 37 3.86 -0.07 3.86
C LEU A 37 3.33 -0.83 2.65
N GLN A 38 2.19 -1.49 2.83
CA GLN A 38 1.44 -2.08 1.73
C GLN A 38 0.64 -0.99 1.01
N PHE A 39 0.38 -1.18 -0.28
CA PHE A 39 -0.49 -0.29 -1.04
C PHE A 39 -1.88 -0.22 -0.38
N GLY A 40 -2.40 1.00 -0.21
CA GLY A 40 -3.65 1.29 0.49
C GLY A 40 -3.56 1.30 2.01
N GLU A 41 -2.41 1.01 2.60
CA GLU A 41 -2.21 1.10 4.05
C GLU A 41 -2.20 2.57 4.49
N GLU A 42 -3.03 2.86 5.51
CA GLU A 42 -3.06 4.15 6.17
C GLU A 42 -2.08 4.16 7.35
N PHE A 43 -1.35 5.26 7.52
CA PHE A 43 -0.52 5.47 8.70
C PHE A 43 -0.55 6.93 9.15
N GLU A 44 -0.27 7.14 10.42
CA GLU A 44 -0.19 8.46 11.02
C GLU A 44 1.27 8.91 11.10
N ILE A 45 1.53 10.14 10.68
CA ILE A 45 2.82 10.78 10.90
C ILE A 45 2.89 11.28 12.34
N THR A 46 3.67 10.60 13.16
CA THR A 46 4.00 11.07 14.51
C THR A 46 5.26 11.96 14.51
N PRO A 47 5.44 12.83 15.52
CA PRO A 47 6.67 13.63 15.66
C PRO A 47 7.95 12.77 15.69
N GLU A 48 7.90 11.59 16.30
CA GLU A 48 9.03 10.67 16.37
C GLU A 48 9.37 10.09 14.99
N LEU A 49 8.35 9.81 14.17
CA LEU A 49 8.56 9.34 12.80
C LEU A 49 9.19 10.43 11.93
N LEU A 50 8.78 11.69 12.10
CA LEU A 50 9.37 12.84 11.43
C LEU A 50 10.84 13.00 11.80
N ASP A 51 11.16 13.01 13.10
CA ASP A 51 12.53 13.20 13.59
C ASP A 51 13.47 12.10 13.09
N ARG A 52 13.01 10.85 13.14
CA ARG A 52 13.76 9.68 12.64
C ARG A 52 14.04 9.70 11.13
N ASN A 53 13.25 10.43 10.34
CA ASN A 53 13.37 10.51 8.88
C ASN A 53 14.00 11.82 8.38
N ARG A 54 14.43 12.72 9.28
CA ARG A 54 15.17 13.92 8.88
C ARG A 54 16.57 13.53 8.38
N ASP A 55 16.95 14.10 7.23
CA ASP A 55 18.32 14.02 6.74
C ASP A 55 19.26 14.93 7.55
N ARG A 56 20.57 14.88 7.27
CA ARG A 56 21.59 15.75 7.91
C ARG A 56 21.37 17.26 7.72
N LEU A 57 20.48 17.65 6.81
CA LEU A 57 20.10 19.03 6.53
C LEU A 57 18.73 19.36 7.15
N GLY A 58 18.17 18.47 7.97
CA GLY A 58 16.90 18.63 8.66
C GLY A 58 15.66 18.45 7.77
N ARG A 59 15.82 17.98 6.53
CA ARG A 59 14.71 17.80 5.57
C ARG A 59 14.11 16.42 5.72
N THR A 60 12.80 16.30 5.58
CA THR A 60 12.13 14.99 5.49
C THR A 60 11.33 14.87 4.20
N TRP A 61 11.29 13.66 3.66
CA TRP A 61 10.47 13.35 2.49
C TRP A 61 8.97 13.31 2.84
N LEU A 62 8.63 13.12 4.13
CA LEU A 62 7.24 13.12 4.63
C LEU A 62 6.55 14.47 4.45
N GLU A 63 7.33 15.52 4.22
CA GLU A 63 6.88 16.87 3.92
C GLU A 63 6.79 17.14 2.40
N LEU A 64 7.01 16.16 1.52
CA LEU A 64 6.87 16.37 0.07
C LEU A 64 5.41 16.32 -0.37
N ASP A 65 5.01 17.29 -1.18
CA ASP A 65 3.73 17.24 -1.87
C ASP A 65 3.80 16.25 -3.03
N GLU A 66 2.69 16.01 -3.72
CA GLU A 66 2.64 15.05 -4.83
C GLU A 66 3.65 15.40 -5.94
N ALA A 67 3.86 16.70 -6.20
CA ALA A 67 4.83 17.18 -7.17
C ALA A 67 6.28 16.89 -6.71
N GLY A 68 6.59 17.15 -5.45
CA GLY A 68 7.88 16.85 -4.83
C GLY A 68 8.18 15.35 -4.78
N GLN A 69 7.16 14.52 -4.51
CA GLN A 69 7.29 13.07 -4.58
C GLN A 69 7.56 12.59 -6.01
N THR A 70 6.85 13.13 -7.00
CA THR A 70 7.08 12.79 -8.41
C THR A 70 8.47 13.21 -8.88
N ASP A 71 8.95 14.39 -8.49
CA ASP A 71 10.31 14.86 -8.81
C ASP A 71 11.39 14.00 -8.14
N ALA A 72 11.16 13.55 -6.89
CA ALA A 72 12.11 12.74 -6.14
C ALA A 72 12.12 11.25 -6.52
N PHE A 73 10.96 10.69 -6.86
CA PHE A 73 10.77 9.24 -6.99
C PHE A 73 10.22 8.81 -8.36
N GLY A 74 9.81 9.75 -9.22
CA GLY A 74 9.14 9.47 -10.49
C GLY A 74 7.65 9.08 -10.35
N SER A 75 7.14 8.97 -9.12
CA SER A 75 5.75 8.62 -8.82
C SER A 75 5.29 9.27 -7.51
N VAL A 76 3.97 9.36 -7.33
CA VAL A 76 3.37 9.67 -6.03
C VAL A 76 3.32 8.40 -5.20
N ARG A 77 3.92 8.42 -4.01
CA ARG A 77 3.96 7.27 -3.11
C ARG A 77 2.94 7.34 -1.99
N PHE A 78 2.63 8.55 -1.53
CA PHE A 78 1.68 8.77 -0.45
C PHE A 78 0.76 9.94 -0.76
N ARG A 79 -0.51 9.78 -0.42
CA ARG A 79 -1.49 10.87 -0.42
C ARG A 79 -1.90 11.19 1.01
N ARG A 80 -2.26 12.45 1.25
CA ARG A 80 -2.86 12.87 2.52
C ARG A 80 -4.31 12.43 2.61
N GLY A 81 -4.72 12.08 3.83
CA GLY A 81 -6.07 11.64 4.13
C GLY A 81 -6.24 10.12 3.99
N PRO A 82 -7.50 9.66 4.09
CA PRO A 82 -7.83 8.24 4.03
C PRO A 82 -7.67 7.68 2.62
N ALA A 83 -7.71 6.34 2.51
CA ALA A 83 -7.75 5.67 1.22
C ALA A 83 -8.95 6.16 0.38
N THR A 84 -8.66 6.65 -0.82
CA THR A 84 -9.68 7.09 -1.78
C THR A 84 -10.35 5.87 -2.45
N PRO A 85 -11.54 6.01 -3.05
CA PRO A 85 -12.22 4.89 -3.69
C PRO A 85 -11.41 4.17 -4.77
N ASP A 86 -10.58 4.89 -5.53
CA ASP A 86 -9.64 4.33 -6.52
C ASP A 86 -8.56 3.47 -5.85
N VAL A 87 -8.02 3.91 -4.72
CA VAL A 87 -7.05 3.15 -3.93
C VAL A 87 -7.70 1.90 -3.37
N ALA A 88 -8.89 2.02 -2.78
CA ALA A 88 -9.64 0.88 -2.27
C ALA A 88 -9.98 -0.14 -3.37
N ALA A 89 -10.37 0.31 -4.55
CA ALA A 89 -10.61 -0.55 -5.70
C ALA A 89 -9.35 -1.30 -6.14
N ARG A 90 -8.21 -0.62 -6.22
CA ARG A 90 -6.94 -1.25 -6.59
C ARG A 90 -6.43 -2.21 -5.52
N VAL A 91 -6.62 -1.92 -4.23
CA VAL A 91 -6.33 -2.88 -3.14
C VAL A 91 -7.15 -4.16 -3.32
N ARG A 92 -8.45 -4.05 -3.63
CA ARG A 92 -9.30 -5.22 -3.90
C ARG A 92 -8.80 -6.02 -5.10
N GLU A 93 -8.42 -5.34 -6.17
CA GLU A 93 -7.86 -5.99 -7.36
C GLU A 93 -6.57 -6.75 -7.05
N LEU A 94 -5.62 -6.13 -6.36
CA LEU A 94 -4.38 -6.77 -5.93
C LEU A 94 -4.64 -7.98 -5.03
N ARG A 95 -5.59 -7.88 -4.09
CA ARG A 95 -6.00 -8.99 -3.24
C ARG A 95 -6.59 -10.14 -4.07
N ARG A 96 -7.41 -9.82 -5.07
CA ARG A 96 -7.96 -10.81 -6.01
C ARG A 96 -6.86 -11.50 -6.80
N GLU A 97 -5.91 -10.75 -7.36
CA GLU A 97 -4.75 -11.28 -8.09
C GLU A 97 -3.96 -12.27 -7.22
N ALA A 98 -3.66 -11.89 -5.97
CA ALA A 98 -2.94 -12.72 -5.02
C ALA A 98 -3.70 -14.01 -4.66
N LEU A 99 -5.02 -13.94 -4.47
CA LEU A 99 -5.86 -15.12 -4.24
C LEU A 99 -5.88 -16.05 -5.46
N LEU A 100 -5.98 -15.49 -6.67
CA LEU A 100 -5.94 -16.26 -7.93
C LEU A 100 -4.57 -16.92 -8.17
N GLU A 101 -3.48 -16.24 -7.83
CA GLU A 101 -2.13 -16.82 -7.84
C GLU A 101 -2.02 -17.98 -6.84
N ARG A 102 -2.41 -17.77 -5.59
CA ARG A 102 -2.38 -18.81 -4.56
C ARG A 102 -3.24 -20.03 -4.92
N ARG A 103 -4.38 -19.79 -5.55
CA ARG A 103 -5.26 -20.85 -6.08
C ARG A 103 -4.56 -21.63 -7.19
N ARG A 104 -3.91 -20.95 -8.15
CA ARG A 104 -3.14 -21.59 -9.22
C ARG A 104 -2.00 -22.44 -8.66
N ASP A 105 -1.25 -21.92 -7.70
CA ASP A 105 -0.16 -22.63 -7.05
C ASP A 105 -0.65 -23.88 -6.30
N LEU A 106 -1.79 -23.78 -5.63
CA LEU A 106 -2.36 -24.92 -4.92
C LEU A 106 -2.85 -26.01 -5.88
N ILE A 107 -3.47 -25.62 -7.00
CA ILE A 107 -3.87 -26.56 -8.05
C ILE A 107 -2.62 -27.23 -8.66
N ALA A 108 -1.61 -26.45 -9.00
CA ALA A 108 -0.36 -26.93 -9.61
C ALA A 108 0.47 -27.80 -8.65
N GLY A 109 0.49 -27.48 -7.35
CA GLY A 109 1.25 -28.17 -6.32
C GLY A 109 0.55 -29.40 -5.69
N SER A 110 -0.73 -29.65 -6.02
CA SER A 110 -1.44 -30.82 -5.49
C SER A 110 -1.16 -32.08 -6.33
N THR A 111 -0.21 -32.89 -5.84
CA THR A 111 -0.14 -34.31 -6.25
C THR A 111 -1.46 -34.99 -5.88
N ALA A 112 -1.85 -36.03 -6.62
CA ALA A 112 -3.13 -36.74 -6.43
C ALA A 112 -3.40 -37.18 -4.98
N ALA A 113 -2.35 -37.37 -4.16
CA ALA A 113 -2.42 -37.73 -2.75
C ALA A 113 -2.74 -36.56 -1.80
N ARG A 114 -2.38 -35.30 -2.12
CA ARG A 114 -2.72 -34.11 -1.30
C ARG A 114 -4.11 -33.56 -1.60
N ARG A 115 -4.72 -33.98 -2.72
CA ARG A 115 -6.07 -33.56 -3.16
C ARG A 115 -7.20 -34.08 -2.29
N ALA A 116 -6.99 -35.13 -1.49
CA ALA A 116 -8.12 -35.89 -0.98
C ALA A 116 -9.02 -35.09 -0.02
N ASP A 117 -8.48 -34.22 0.86
CA ASP A 117 -9.35 -33.42 1.76
C ASP A 117 -8.80 -32.02 2.09
N ALA A 118 -7.52 -31.90 2.48
CA ALA A 118 -6.97 -30.63 2.97
C ALA A 118 -6.83 -29.55 1.87
N ALA A 119 -6.42 -29.92 0.65
CA ALA A 119 -6.35 -28.98 -0.46
C ALA A 119 -7.74 -28.57 -0.95
N THR A 120 -8.74 -29.46 -0.86
CA THR A 120 -10.13 -29.18 -1.27
C THR A 120 -10.80 -28.17 -0.35
N GLY A 121 -10.62 -28.32 0.98
CA GLY A 121 -11.12 -27.33 1.94
C GLY A 121 -10.50 -25.95 1.74
N TYR A 122 -9.20 -25.89 1.46
CA TYR A 122 -8.50 -24.62 1.25
C TYR A 122 -8.86 -23.96 -0.10
N LEU A 123 -9.06 -24.74 -1.16
CA LEU A 123 -9.54 -24.21 -2.45
C LEU A 123 -10.96 -23.63 -2.32
N ALA A 124 -11.86 -24.31 -1.60
CA ALA A 124 -13.20 -23.80 -1.34
C ALA A 124 -13.18 -22.49 -0.55
N GLN A 125 -12.25 -22.34 0.39
CA GLN A 125 -12.05 -21.08 1.11
C GLN A 125 -11.58 -19.96 0.18
N LEU A 126 -10.58 -20.21 -0.68
CA LEU A 126 -10.11 -19.21 -1.65
C LEU A 126 -11.23 -18.80 -2.63
N ASP A 127 -12.05 -19.75 -3.08
CA ASP A 127 -13.18 -19.48 -3.97
C ASP A 127 -14.27 -18.63 -3.27
N ALA A 128 -14.54 -18.89 -1.98
CA ALA A 128 -15.46 -18.08 -1.19
C ALA A 128 -14.94 -16.64 -0.97
N GLU A 129 -13.64 -16.48 -0.70
CA GLU A 129 -13.01 -15.15 -0.56
C GLU A 129 -13.02 -14.36 -1.88
N LEU A 130 -12.80 -15.02 -3.02
CA LEU A 130 -12.93 -14.40 -4.34
C LEU A 130 -14.38 -13.95 -4.62
N ALA A 131 -15.36 -14.80 -4.31
CA ALA A 131 -16.78 -14.47 -4.48
C ALA A 131 -17.22 -13.29 -3.59
N ALA A 132 -16.69 -13.20 -2.36
CA ALA A 132 -16.95 -12.07 -1.47
C ALA A 132 -16.40 -10.76 -2.04
N LEU A 133 -15.16 -10.75 -2.56
CA LEU A 133 -14.57 -9.57 -3.20
C LEU A 133 -15.36 -9.11 -4.44
N ASP A 134 -15.88 -10.05 -5.21
CA ASP A 134 -16.72 -9.75 -6.37
C ASP A 134 -18.06 -9.12 -5.97
N ALA A 135 -18.67 -9.59 -4.88
CA ALA A 135 -19.91 -9.02 -4.35
C ALA A 135 -19.71 -7.60 -3.76
N GLU A 136 -18.57 -7.35 -3.11
CA GLU A 136 -18.21 -6.02 -2.59
C GLU A 136 -18.03 -4.99 -3.73
N GLY A 137 -17.49 -5.42 -4.87
CA GLY A 137 -17.30 -4.57 -6.05
C GLY A 137 -18.60 -4.17 -6.77
N GLN A 138 -19.70 -4.90 -6.58
CA GLN A 138 -21.00 -4.60 -7.19
C GLN A 138 -21.87 -3.63 -6.37
N ASN A 139 -21.53 -3.45 -5.09
CA ASN A 139 -22.27 -2.59 -4.15
C ASN A 139 -21.56 -1.26 -3.83
N SER A 140 -20.43 -0.97 -4.49
CA SER A 140 -19.60 0.23 -4.28
C SER A 140 -19.74 1.25 -5.40
#